data_AF-A0A1W1URQ3-F1
#
_entry.id   AF-A0A1W1URQ3-F1
#
_cell.length_a   1.000
_cell.length_b   1.000
_cell.length_c   1.000
_cell.angle_alpha   90.00
_cell.angle_beta   90.00
_cell.angle_gamma   90.00
#
_symmetry.space_group_name_H-M   'P 1'
#
loop_
_entity.id
_entity.type
_entity.pdbx_description
1 polymer ?
#
loop_
_entity_poly.entity_id
_entity_poly.type
_entity_poly.pdbx_seq_one_letter_code
_entity_poly.pdbx_strand_id
1 'polypeptide(L)'
;MGFSRSNGFTHAFTSGLKSMEVVQYSEVALALQVNGETVRTYRRTDWYVKPGTGRKPDEHVEIWCLQDGREVLLSRRGTAGGWTARWRWQ
;
A
#
# COMPACT_ATOMS: atom_id res chain seq x y z
N MET A 1 -40.59 -14.24 7.20
CA MET A 1 -39.38 -13.84 7.95
C MET A 1 -38.17 -14.13 7.07
N GLY A 2 -37.48 -13.10 6.59
CA GLY A 2 -36.29 -13.26 5.76
C GLY A 2 -35.48 -11.98 5.83
N PHE A 3 -34.41 -11.97 6.64
CA PHE A 3 -33.47 -10.86 6.69
C PHE A 3 -32.20 -11.30 5.96
N SER A 4 -32.11 -10.96 4.67
CA SER A 4 -30.84 -10.98 3.97
C SER A 4 -30.12 -9.67 4.31
N ARG A 5 -29.13 -9.74 5.21
CA ARG A 5 -28.23 -8.61 5.49
C ARG A 5 -27.10 -8.63 4.48
N SER A 6 -27.33 -8.04 3.31
CA SER A 6 -26.24 -7.54 2.48
C SER A 6 -25.67 -6.30 3.17
N ASN A 7 -24.58 -6.47 3.93
CA ASN A 7 -23.74 -5.35 4.31
C ASN A 7 -23.04 -4.85 3.04
N GLY A 8 -23.74 -3.96 2.33
CA GLY A 8 -23.15 -3.12 1.29
C GLY A 8 -22.13 -2.20 1.94
N PHE A 9 -20.87 -2.60 1.90
CA PHE A 9 -19.77 -1.65 2.07
C PHE A 9 -19.75 -0.78 0.82
N THR A 10 -20.23 0.44 1.01
CA THR A 10 -20.21 1.53 0.03
C THR A 10 -18.82 1.67 -0.55
N HIS A 11 -18.64 1.29 -1.82
CA HIS A 11 -17.50 1.71 -2.61
C HIS A 11 -17.60 3.23 -2.76
N ALA A 12 -16.81 3.97 -1.99
CA ALA A 12 -16.61 5.39 -2.24
C ALA A 12 -15.93 5.52 -3.61
N PHE A 13 -16.72 5.81 -4.64
CA PHE A 13 -16.25 6.30 -5.93
C PHE A 13 -15.61 7.66 -5.68
N THR A 14 -14.32 7.65 -5.36
CA THR A 14 -13.50 8.85 -5.28
C THR A 14 -12.97 9.11 -6.69
N SER A 15 -13.67 9.94 -7.44
CA SER A 15 -13.15 10.51 -8.68
C SER A 15 -11.90 11.34 -8.38
N GLY A 16 -10.82 11.10 -9.11
CA GLY A 16 -9.78 12.11 -9.33
C GLY A 16 -8.53 12.11 -8.44
N LEU A 17 -8.30 11.10 -7.59
CA LEU A 17 -6.98 10.86 -7.00
C LEU A 17 -6.41 9.56 -7.55
N LYS A 18 -5.14 9.56 -7.97
CA LYS A 18 -4.36 8.33 -8.22
C LYS A 18 -4.25 7.57 -6.88
N SER A 19 -5.32 6.98 -6.40
CA SER A 19 -5.33 6.25 -5.14
C SER A 19 -4.60 4.93 -5.37
N MET A 20 -3.56 4.74 -4.57
CA MET A 20 -2.80 3.50 -4.51
C MET A 20 -3.05 2.89 -3.14
N GLU A 21 -3.65 1.71 -3.12
CA GLU A 21 -4.03 1.01 -1.88
C GLU A 21 -3.33 -0.33 -1.80
N VAL A 22 -2.93 -0.72 -0.60
CA VAL A 22 -2.33 -2.04 -0.34
C VAL A 22 -3.44 -3.06 -0.17
N VAL A 23 -3.55 -3.99 -1.12
CA VAL A 23 -4.58 -5.05 -1.10
C VAL A 23 -4.04 -6.30 -0.41
N GLN A 24 -2.76 -6.60 -0.64
CA GLN A 24 -2.09 -7.76 -0.04
C GLN A 24 -0.64 -7.40 0.25
N TYR A 25 -0.16 -7.78 1.42
CA TYR A 25 1.22 -7.58 1.84
C TYR A 25 1.76 -8.83 2.52
N SER A 26 2.93 -9.29 2.08
CA SER A 26 3.74 -10.32 2.72
C SER A 26 5.23 -10.00 2.49
N GLU A 27 6.12 -10.75 3.16
CA GLU A 27 7.57 -10.58 2.98
C GLU A 27 8.06 -10.88 1.56
N VAL A 28 7.27 -11.62 0.77
CA VAL A 28 7.65 -12.08 -0.58
C VAL A 28 6.77 -11.50 -1.69
N ALA A 29 5.63 -10.89 -1.36
CA ALA A 29 4.69 -10.37 -2.34
C ALA A 29 3.93 -9.15 -1.84
N LEU A 30 3.77 -8.16 -2.71
CA LEU A 30 2.91 -6.99 -2.53
C LEU A 30 1.94 -6.90 -3.71
N ALA A 31 0.65 -6.73 -3.40
CA ALA A 31 -0.38 -6.42 -4.39
C ALA A 31 -1.03 -5.07 -4.05
N LEU A 32 -1.16 -4.24 -5.07
CA LEU A 32 -1.65 -2.87 -4.96
C LEU A 32 -2.86 -2.69 -5.86
N GLN A 33 -3.85 -1.94 -5.39
CA GLN A 33 -4.91 -1.41 -6.24
C GLN A 33 -4.48 -0.03 -6.71
N VAL A 34 -4.39 0.19 -8.03
CA VAL A 34 -4.06 1.46 -8.64
C VAL A 34 -5.12 1.77 -9.69
N ASN A 35 -5.85 2.88 -9.55
CA ASN A 35 -6.88 3.31 -10.51
C ASN A 35 -7.92 2.23 -10.86
N GLY A 36 -8.24 1.32 -9.93
CA GLY A 36 -9.17 0.22 -10.18
C GLY A 36 -8.54 -1.04 -10.80
N GLU A 37 -7.24 -1.06 -11.05
CA GLU A 37 -6.49 -2.25 -11.48
C GLU A 37 -5.63 -2.81 -10.34
N THR A 38 -5.59 -4.14 -10.20
CA THR A 38 -4.68 -4.79 -9.27
C THR A 38 -3.33 -5.02 -9.94
N VAL A 39 -2.29 -4.38 -9.42
CA VAL A 39 -0.91 -4.54 -9.89
C VAL A 39 -0.11 -5.35 -8.87
N ARG A 40 0.64 -6.33 -9.35
CA ARG A 40 1.47 -7.21 -8.52
C ARG A 40 2.93 -6.84 -8.63
N THR A 41 3.60 -6.80 -7.50
CA THR A 41 5.06 -6.71 -7.45
C THR A 41 5.67 -8.07 -7.70
N TYR A 42 6.84 -8.08 -8.34
CA TYR A 42 7.62 -9.29 -8.52
C TYR A 42 8.67 -9.49 -7.42
N ARG A 43 9.29 -8.40 -6.92
CA ARG A 43 10.31 -8.48 -5.87
C ARG A 43 10.42 -7.20 -5.04
N ARG A 44 10.86 -7.34 -3.79
CA ARG A 44 11.39 -6.22 -2.99
C ARG A 44 12.82 -5.92 -3.46
N THR A 45 13.08 -4.68 -3.86
CA THR A 45 14.40 -4.25 -4.35
C THR A 45 15.29 -3.67 -3.26
N ASP A 46 14.69 -3.04 -2.25
CA ASP A 46 15.43 -2.42 -1.16
C ASP A 46 14.54 -2.26 0.09
N TRP A 47 15.15 -2.07 1.25
CA TRP A 47 14.46 -1.73 2.49
C TRP A 47 15.38 -0.97 3.45
N TYR A 48 14.81 -0.02 4.19
CA TYR A 48 15.53 0.71 5.23
C TYR A 48 14.57 1.25 6.30
N VAL A 49 15.12 1.59 7.46
CA VAL A 49 14.37 2.22 8.54
C VAL A 49 14.85 3.66 8.68
N LYS A 50 13.94 4.63 8.58
CA LYS A 50 14.24 6.00 8.94
C LYS A 50 14.05 6.14 10.45
N PRO A 51 15.08 6.55 11.19
CA PRO A 51 14.94 6.75 12.62
C PRO A 51 13.94 7.88 12.89
N GLY A 52 13.07 7.63 13.85
CA GLY A 52 12.19 8.62 14.42
C GLY A 52 12.99 9.77 15.03
N THR A 53 12.44 10.97 15.00
CA THR A 53 13.03 12.15 15.65
C THR A 53 12.10 12.65 16.76
N GLY A 54 12.64 12.73 17.98
CA GLY A 54 11.89 13.15 19.16
C GLY A 54 10.70 12.24 19.46
N ARG A 55 9.47 12.77 19.27
CA ARG A 55 8.22 12.02 19.48
C ARG A 55 7.73 11.25 18.24
N LYS A 56 8.41 11.38 17.10
CA LYS A 56 8.01 10.67 15.88
C LYS A 56 8.50 9.21 15.96
N PRO A 57 7.66 8.21 15.66
CA PRO A 57 8.10 6.83 15.59
C PRO A 57 9.00 6.60 14.38
N ASP A 58 9.75 5.51 14.39
CA ASP A 58 10.53 5.04 13.25
C ASP A 58 9.63 4.78 12.03
N GLU A 59 10.14 5.06 10.84
CA GLU A 59 9.44 4.82 9.57
C GLU A 59 10.15 3.68 8.83
N HIS A 60 9.49 2.53 8.76
CA HIS A 60 9.92 1.41 7.93
C HIS A 60 9.60 1.73 6.48
N VAL A 61 10.58 1.63 5.59
CA VAL A 61 10.43 1.88 4.16
C VAL A 61 10.89 0.66 3.39
N GLU A 62 10.07 0.22 2.44
CA GLU A 62 10.39 -0.82 1.49
C GLU A 62 10.21 -0.31 0.06
N ILE A 63 11.05 -0.77 -0.85
CA ILE A 63 10.94 -0.47 -2.27
C ILE A 63 10.65 -1.78 -2.98
N TRP A 64 9.58 -1.77 -3.78
CA TRP A 64 9.11 -2.92 -4.53
C TRP A 64 9.07 -2.61 -6.01
N CYS A 65 9.48 -3.59 -6.81
CA CYS A 65 9.47 -3.51 -8.27
C CYS A 65 8.27 -4.30 -8.82
N LEU A 66 7.51 -3.66 -9.69
CA LEU A 66 6.40 -4.24 -10.43
C LEU A 66 6.91 -5.06 -11.62
N GLN A 67 6.05 -5.93 -12.15
CA GLN A 67 6.39 -6.75 -13.32
C GLN A 67 6.72 -5.92 -14.57
N ASP A 68 6.21 -4.70 -14.67
CA ASP A 68 6.48 -3.76 -15.76
C ASP A 68 7.75 -2.91 -15.55
N GLY A 69 8.49 -3.14 -14.45
CA GLY A 69 9.72 -2.42 -14.12
C GLY A 69 9.52 -1.13 -13.33
N ARG A 70 8.28 -0.67 -13.09
CA ARG A 70 8.03 0.49 -12.23
C ARG A 70 8.28 0.16 -10.76
N GLU A 71 8.66 1.17 -9.99
CA GLU A 71 8.94 1.01 -8.56
C GLU A 71 7.93 1.74 -7.67
N VAL A 72 7.53 1.05 -6.61
CA VAL A 72 6.63 1.55 -5.57
C VAL A 72 7.39 1.57 -4.25
N LEU A 73 7.22 2.67 -3.52
CA LEU A 73 7.68 2.84 -2.15
C LEU A 73 6.53 2.54 -1.20
N LEU A 74 6.75 1.57 -0.33
CA LEU A 74 5.89 1.23 0.79
C LEU A 74 6.48 1.83 2.07
N SER A 75 5.68 2.50 2.88
CA SER A 75 6.14 3.10 4.13
C SER A 75 5.16 2.88 5.27
N ARG A 76 5.68 2.62 6.47
CA ARG A 76 4.89 2.42 7.69
C ARG A 76 5.56 3.12 8.86
N ARG A 77 4.80 3.98 9.55
CA ARG A 77 5.27 4.70 10.74
C ARG A 77 4.86 3.96 12.00
N GLY A 78 5.86 3.52 12.76
CA GLY A 78 5.67 2.71 13.96
C GLY A 78 4.97 1.38 13.70
N THR A 79 4.85 0.56 14.74
CA THR A 79 4.20 -0.75 14.66
C THR A 79 2.68 -0.68 14.56
N ALA A 80 2.04 0.42 14.97
CA ALA A 80 0.58 0.58 14.88
C ALA A 80 0.10 1.25 13.57
N GLY A 81 1.00 1.80 12.76
CA GLY A 81 0.64 2.47 11.52
C GLY A 81 0.24 1.49 10.41
N GLY A 82 -0.67 1.90 9.53
CA GLY A 82 -0.95 1.22 8.26
C GLY A 82 0.18 1.43 7.24
N TRP A 83 0.31 0.51 6.28
CA TRP A 83 1.21 0.69 5.15
C TRP A 83 0.65 1.70 4.17
N THR A 84 1.50 2.64 3.75
CA THR A 84 1.19 3.63 2.72
C THR A 84 2.05 3.34 1.50
N ALA A 85 1.42 3.25 0.32
CA ALA A 85 2.08 2.98 -0.95
C ALA A 85 2.10 4.24 -1.84
N ARG A 86 3.23 4.50 -2.52
CA ARG A 86 3.37 5.58 -3.50
C ARG A 86 4.39 5.25 -4.58
N TRP A 87 4.27 5.82 -5.77
CA TRP A 87 5.29 5.71 -6.81
C TRP A 87 6.63 6.31 -6.34
N ARG A 88 7.76 5.63 -6.63
CA ARG A 88 9.09 6.13 -6.27
C ARG A 88 9.54 7.33 -7.12
N TRP A 89 9.11 7.38 -8.38
CA TRP A 89 9.42 8.43 -9.33
C TRP A 89 8.10 9.00 -9.87
N GLN A 90 7.84 10.29 -9.62
CA GLN A 90 6.82 11.09 -10.27
C GLN A 90 7.46 12.35 -10.82
#